data_AF-A0A960MTX4-F1
#
_entry.id   AF-A0A960MTX4-F1
#
_cell.length_a   1.000
_cell.length_b   1.000
_cell.length_c   1.000
_cell.angle_alpha   90.00
_cell.angle_beta   90.00
_cell.angle_gamma   90.00
#
_symmetry.space_group_name_H-M   'P 1'
#
loop_
_entity.id
_entity.type
_entity.pdbx_description
1 polymer ?
#
loop_
_entity_poly.entity_id
_entity_poly.type
_entity_poly.pdbx_seq_one_letter_code
_entity_poly.pdbx_strand_id
1 'polypeptide(L)'
;FMRDQLFDHIDIPAEQIHIPDGTVPLDRVYESCMAYEAKIDAAGGIDLQILGIGRTGHIGFNEPGSSRDSLTRMITLDRVTRQDAAADFLGVQNVPRFAITMGVGTILRARRLVLMAWGENKAGIVREAVEGTVTDQVSASFLQEHSNATFLIDGAAASRLTRRCHPWLVGSVTWDDTMMGRSVLWLAKKLDKPVLKLVEEDYNENGVGELLTAAGPAYQVNIRIFNQLQHTITGWPGGKPDADDTNRPERAQPHPKRVLILSPEPHDAFVGMGGTIERLIEQGHEVKLAVQTSGNLRVSDVAAYKFASVVREMAELIGGDGWEGQSAYADDILRQLEEKGEFGLESATVRRLKGLILRGEARDAAKVCGCDGEALSFVDLPFYEAGRYRRFHLTEEDVSIMRGILQDYQPHQIYLTGEVADPSSLQFLCFRAVADSLANGGDGGWFGDCRVWVYRGKERPLDAHEIDMAVPMSPDQLDQKSEAIRKFQSIHGDELESPERNRETAREYDALGMAEYEGIEAFQRWR
;
A
#
# COMPACT_ATOMS: atom_id res chain seq x y z
N PHE A 1 -20.65 11.93 -0.47
CA PHE A 1 -20.04 10.90 -1.32
C PHE A 1 -20.89 10.64 -2.56
N MET A 2 -22.06 9.99 -2.46
CA MET A 2 -22.84 9.61 -3.65
C MET A 2 -23.25 10.77 -4.58
N ARG A 3 -23.61 11.94 -4.03
CA ARG A 3 -23.86 13.16 -4.81
C ARG A 3 -22.63 13.57 -5.62
N ASP A 4 -21.55 13.88 -4.91
CA ASP A 4 -20.28 14.34 -5.49
C ASP A 4 -19.68 13.37 -6.53
N GLN A 5 -19.79 12.05 -6.31
CA GLN A 5 -19.08 11.03 -7.09
C GLN A 5 -19.94 10.39 -8.19
N LEU A 6 -21.26 10.52 -8.14
CA LEU A 6 -22.14 9.85 -9.09
C LEU A 6 -23.38 10.66 -9.44
N PHE A 7 -24.25 10.94 -8.47
CA PHE A 7 -25.61 11.43 -8.77
C PHE A 7 -25.62 12.81 -9.44
N ASP A 8 -24.67 13.69 -9.14
CA ASP A 8 -24.60 15.02 -9.76
C ASP A 8 -24.08 14.97 -11.22
N HIS A 9 -23.63 13.79 -11.68
CA HIS A 9 -23.04 13.58 -13.01
C HIS A 9 -23.93 12.74 -13.95
N ILE A 10 -25.13 12.34 -13.50
CA ILE A 10 -26.06 11.50 -14.25
C ILE A 10 -27.49 12.04 -14.19
N ASP A 11 -28.36 11.54 -15.04
CA ASP A 11 -29.75 11.97 -15.24
C ASP A 11 -30.76 11.21 -14.35
N ILE A 12 -30.37 10.84 -13.11
CA ILE A 12 -31.27 10.15 -12.17
C ILE A 12 -32.21 11.15 -11.45
N PRO A 13 -33.54 10.92 -11.46
CA PRO A 13 -34.46 11.76 -10.70
C PRO A 13 -34.21 11.65 -9.19
N ALA A 14 -34.22 12.79 -8.47
CA ALA A 14 -33.87 12.83 -7.05
C ALA A 14 -34.81 11.98 -6.18
N GLU A 15 -36.08 11.87 -6.56
CA GLU A 15 -37.09 11.04 -5.90
C GLU A 15 -36.84 9.53 -6.03
N GLN A 16 -36.01 9.11 -6.98
CA GLN A 16 -35.59 7.71 -7.17
C GLN A 16 -34.27 7.38 -6.43
N ILE A 17 -33.72 8.34 -5.68
CA ILE A 17 -32.52 8.15 -4.87
C ILE A 17 -32.94 7.79 -3.44
N HIS A 18 -32.46 6.64 -2.95
CA HIS A 18 -32.80 6.15 -1.61
C HIS A 18 -31.55 5.79 -0.82
N ILE A 19 -31.22 6.61 0.20
CA ILE A 19 -30.11 6.39 1.13
C ILE A 19 -30.68 6.26 2.54
N PRO A 20 -30.25 5.28 3.36
CA PRO A 20 -30.60 5.24 4.78
C PRO A 20 -30.18 6.53 5.50
N ASP A 21 -31.11 7.15 6.23
CA ASP A 21 -30.86 8.39 6.95
C ASP A 21 -30.19 8.13 8.31
N GLY A 22 -28.89 8.45 8.40
CA GLY A 22 -28.11 8.32 9.63
C GLY A 22 -28.36 9.41 10.68
N THR A 23 -29.23 10.39 10.43
CA THR A 23 -29.54 11.49 11.36
C THR A 23 -30.81 11.23 12.19
N VAL A 24 -31.47 10.10 11.96
CA VAL A 24 -32.69 9.69 12.68
C VAL A 24 -32.39 9.49 14.18
N PRO A 25 -33.24 10.00 15.08
CA PRO A 25 -33.12 9.74 16.52
C PRO A 25 -33.04 8.24 16.84
N LEU A 26 -32.20 7.86 17.82
CA LEU A 26 -31.89 6.46 18.15
C LEU A 26 -33.15 5.61 18.41
N ASP A 27 -34.18 6.19 19.04
CA ASP A 27 -35.46 5.54 19.35
C ASP A 27 -36.30 5.22 18.11
N ARG A 28 -36.03 5.85 16.96
CA ARG A 28 -36.76 5.65 15.69
C ARG A 28 -35.95 4.93 14.62
N VAL A 29 -34.69 4.57 14.91
CA VAL A 29 -33.82 3.93 13.91
C VAL A 29 -34.40 2.61 13.40
N TYR A 30 -35.01 1.80 14.28
CA TYR A 30 -35.66 0.55 13.88
C TYR A 30 -36.81 0.79 12.88
N GLU A 31 -37.70 1.74 13.17
CA GLU A 31 -38.82 2.09 12.28
C GLU A 31 -38.31 2.61 10.93
N SER A 32 -37.26 3.44 10.92
CA SER A 32 -36.61 3.93 9.70
C SER A 32 -36.02 2.79 8.86
N CYS A 33 -35.34 1.83 9.48
CA CYS A 33 -34.80 0.65 8.81
C CYS A 33 -35.91 -0.21 8.19
N MET A 34 -37.00 -0.45 8.93
CA MET A 34 -38.13 -1.22 8.41
C MET A 34 -38.87 -0.49 7.28
N ALA A 35 -38.96 0.84 7.34
CA ALA A 35 -39.50 1.64 6.25
C ALA A 35 -38.61 1.56 4.99
N TYR A 36 -37.29 1.45 5.15
CA TYR A 36 -36.36 1.23 4.04
C TYR A 36 -36.56 -0.14 3.38
N GLU A 37 -36.71 -1.20 4.17
CA GLU A 37 -37.08 -2.54 3.67
C GLU A 37 -38.39 -2.53 2.89
N ALA A 38 -39.42 -1.89 3.45
CA ALA A 38 -40.72 -1.80 2.78
C ALA A 38 -40.65 -1.04 1.43
N LYS A 39 -39.76 -0.04 1.31
CA LYS A 39 -39.51 0.65 0.02
C LYS A 39 -38.86 -0.28 -1.00
N ILE A 40 -37.91 -1.11 -0.58
CA ILE A 40 -37.27 -2.11 -1.44
C ILE A 40 -38.33 -3.11 -1.94
N ASP A 41 -39.16 -3.63 -1.05
CA ASP A 41 -40.22 -4.59 -1.41
C ASP A 41 -41.27 -3.94 -2.33
N ALA A 42 -41.67 -2.69 -2.07
CA ALA A 42 -42.59 -1.93 -2.91
C ALA A 42 -42.05 -1.64 -4.32
N ALA A 43 -40.73 -1.53 -4.46
CA ALA A 43 -40.04 -1.39 -5.75
C ALA A 43 -39.92 -2.74 -6.51
N GLY A 44 -40.32 -3.86 -5.91
CA GLY A 44 -40.21 -5.20 -6.50
C GLY A 44 -38.88 -5.91 -6.22
N GLY A 45 -38.13 -5.44 -5.22
CA GLY A 45 -36.81 -5.92 -4.86
C GLY A 45 -35.68 -5.20 -5.61
N ILE A 46 -34.46 -5.73 -5.49
CA ILE A 46 -33.25 -5.17 -6.12
C ILE A 46 -32.86 -6.05 -7.31
N ASP A 47 -32.84 -5.48 -8.51
CA ASP A 47 -32.43 -6.24 -9.70
C ASP A 47 -30.91 -6.49 -9.76
N LEU A 48 -30.13 -5.47 -9.41
CA LEU A 48 -28.67 -5.51 -9.38
C LEU A 48 -28.16 -4.77 -8.15
N GLN A 49 -27.30 -5.43 -7.39
CA GLN A 49 -26.58 -4.78 -6.29
C GLN A 49 -25.07 -4.86 -6.51
N ILE A 50 -24.43 -3.69 -6.47
CA ILE A 50 -22.99 -3.55 -6.51
C ILE A 50 -22.48 -3.48 -5.07
N LEU A 51 -21.48 -4.30 -4.75
CA LEU A 51 -20.92 -4.45 -3.42
C LEU A 51 -19.42 -4.18 -3.46
N GLY A 52 -18.89 -3.67 -2.36
CA GLY A 52 -17.46 -3.76 -2.03
C GLY A 52 -17.23 -4.79 -0.92
N ILE A 53 -15.96 -5.05 -0.61
CA ILE A 53 -15.55 -5.91 0.51
C ILE A 53 -14.62 -5.16 1.47
N GLY A 54 -14.95 -5.18 2.75
CA GLY A 54 -14.09 -4.67 3.83
C GLY A 54 -12.86 -5.56 4.04
N ARG A 55 -11.81 -5.07 4.74
CA ARG A 55 -10.66 -5.93 5.11
C ARG A 55 -11.06 -7.08 6.03
N THR A 56 -12.16 -6.94 6.77
CA THR A 56 -12.77 -7.97 7.63
C THR A 56 -13.77 -8.86 6.88
N GLY A 57 -13.97 -8.65 5.58
CA GLY A 57 -14.84 -9.48 4.76
C GLY A 57 -16.30 -9.07 4.82
N HIS A 58 -16.59 -7.92 5.41
CA HIS A 58 -17.94 -7.40 5.44
C HIS A 58 -18.43 -6.96 4.06
N ILE A 59 -19.72 -7.18 3.79
CA ILE A 59 -20.49 -6.50 2.72
C ILE A 59 -21.43 -5.47 3.35
N GLY A 60 -21.50 -4.27 2.80
CA GLY A 60 -22.11 -3.13 3.50
C GLY A 60 -21.32 -2.81 4.78
N PHE A 61 -21.99 -2.70 5.93
CA PHE A 61 -21.36 -2.68 7.24
C PHE A 61 -21.70 -3.94 8.05
N ASN A 62 -21.98 -5.08 7.37
CA ASN A 62 -22.24 -6.34 8.05
C ASN A 62 -20.94 -6.94 8.59
N GLU A 63 -20.47 -6.37 9.69
CA GLU A 63 -19.24 -6.74 10.42
C GLU A 63 -19.24 -8.22 10.84
N PRO A 64 -18.07 -8.81 11.17
CA PRO A 64 -17.95 -10.19 11.64
C PRO A 64 -18.96 -10.52 12.75
N GLY A 65 -19.65 -11.66 12.60
CA GLY A 65 -20.77 -12.10 13.44
C GLY A 65 -22.16 -11.64 12.96
N SER A 66 -22.24 -10.97 11.80
CA SER A 66 -23.51 -10.58 11.20
C SER A 66 -24.26 -11.80 10.64
N SER A 67 -25.47 -12.04 11.16
CA SER A 67 -26.32 -13.14 10.72
C SER A 67 -26.66 -13.05 9.24
N ARG A 68 -26.67 -14.22 8.59
CA ARG A 68 -27.09 -14.43 7.20
C ARG A 68 -28.47 -13.85 6.88
N ASP A 69 -29.42 -13.97 7.80
CA ASP A 69 -30.81 -13.56 7.59
C ASP A 69 -31.09 -12.14 8.12
N SER A 70 -30.04 -11.38 8.42
CA SER A 70 -30.18 -10.02 8.94
C SER A 70 -30.83 -9.08 7.92
N LEU A 71 -31.72 -8.22 8.41
CA LEU A 71 -32.33 -7.12 7.66
C LEU A 71 -31.58 -5.80 7.90
N THR A 72 -32.02 -4.74 7.25
CA THR A 72 -31.52 -3.38 7.46
C THR A 72 -31.58 -3.00 8.94
N ARG A 73 -30.46 -2.55 9.49
CA ARG A 73 -30.32 -2.25 10.93
C ARG A 73 -29.20 -1.26 11.22
N MET A 74 -29.21 -0.74 12.45
CA MET A 74 -28.04 -0.09 13.03
C MET A 74 -27.00 -1.14 13.44
N ILE A 75 -25.74 -0.86 13.18
CA ILE A 75 -24.60 -1.70 13.58
C ILE A 75 -23.50 -0.85 14.20
N THR A 76 -22.80 -1.42 15.18
CA THR A 76 -21.56 -0.85 15.71
C THR A 76 -20.42 -1.19 14.77
N LEU A 77 -19.64 -0.19 14.35
CA LEU A 77 -18.52 -0.40 13.44
C LEU A 77 -17.35 -1.09 14.13
N ASP A 78 -16.73 -2.06 13.45
CA ASP A 78 -15.55 -2.75 13.95
C ASP A 78 -14.35 -1.79 14.04
N ARG A 79 -13.39 -2.09 14.92
CA ARG A 79 -12.18 -1.27 15.07
C ARG A 79 -11.40 -1.18 13.75
N VAL A 80 -11.28 -2.27 13.00
CA VAL A 80 -10.56 -2.31 11.71
C VAL A 80 -11.29 -1.45 10.68
N THR A 81 -12.61 -1.53 10.62
CA THR A 81 -13.43 -0.67 9.75
C THR A 81 -13.24 0.81 10.08
N ARG A 82 -13.18 1.16 11.37
CA ARG A 82 -12.91 2.53 11.79
C ARG A 82 -11.48 2.96 11.45
N GLN A 83 -10.49 2.07 11.55
CA GLN A 83 -9.13 2.37 11.12
C GLN A 83 -9.06 2.60 9.60
N ASP A 84 -9.78 1.82 8.79
CA ASP A 84 -9.84 1.96 7.33
C ASP A 84 -10.48 3.28 6.87
N ALA A 85 -11.41 3.79 7.65
CA ALA A 85 -12.06 5.07 7.41
C ALA A 85 -11.27 6.25 8.03
N ALA A 86 -10.31 6.01 8.93
CA ALA A 86 -9.68 7.07 9.74
C ALA A 86 -9.12 8.20 8.89
N ALA A 87 -8.50 7.90 7.74
CA ALA A 87 -7.97 8.92 6.84
C ALA A 87 -9.05 9.86 6.29
N ASP A 88 -10.26 9.36 6.02
CA ASP A 88 -11.39 10.16 5.55
C ASP A 88 -11.95 11.10 6.64
N PHE A 89 -11.68 10.78 7.91
CA PHE A 89 -12.17 11.51 9.09
C PHE A 89 -11.04 12.22 9.85
N LEU A 90 -9.82 12.31 9.29
CA LEU A 90 -8.66 12.95 9.94
C LEU A 90 -8.28 12.33 11.30
N GLY A 91 -8.54 11.04 11.46
CA GLY A 91 -8.23 10.27 12.67
C GLY A 91 -9.33 9.30 13.06
N VAL A 92 -8.96 8.17 13.66
CA VAL A 92 -9.88 7.09 14.04
C VAL A 92 -10.90 7.55 15.09
N GLN A 93 -10.51 8.49 15.97
CA GLN A 93 -11.36 9.06 17.01
C GLN A 93 -12.57 9.83 16.45
N ASN A 94 -12.44 10.36 15.24
CA ASN A 94 -13.48 11.13 14.55
C ASN A 94 -14.43 10.24 13.73
N VAL A 95 -14.08 8.96 13.54
CA VAL A 95 -14.92 8.03 12.77
C VAL A 95 -16.17 7.66 13.59
N PRO A 96 -17.38 7.78 13.01
CA PRO A 96 -18.62 7.39 13.67
C PRO A 96 -18.55 5.98 14.28
N ARG A 97 -19.22 5.79 15.43
CA ARG A 97 -19.25 4.49 16.11
C ARG A 97 -20.32 3.56 15.57
N PHE A 98 -21.33 4.11 14.92
CA PHE A 98 -22.48 3.37 14.41
C PHE A 98 -22.76 3.74 12.96
N ALA A 99 -23.34 2.81 12.22
CA ALA A 99 -23.86 3.04 10.88
C ALA A 99 -25.21 2.33 10.72
N ILE A 100 -26.03 2.82 9.79
CA ILE A 100 -27.19 2.06 9.29
C ILE A 100 -26.75 1.32 8.04
N THR A 101 -27.07 0.03 7.96
CA THR A 101 -26.67 -0.82 6.84
C THR A 101 -27.79 -1.75 6.42
N MET A 102 -27.87 -2.03 5.12
CA MET A 102 -28.67 -3.15 4.63
C MET A 102 -28.10 -4.45 5.18
N GLY A 103 -28.97 -5.32 5.70
CA GLY A 103 -28.55 -6.60 6.23
C GLY A 103 -28.17 -7.61 5.15
N VAL A 104 -27.46 -8.67 5.54
CA VAL A 104 -27.01 -9.74 4.63
C VAL A 104 -28.20 -10.38 3.92
N GLY A 105 -29.29 -10.65 4.64
CA GLY A 105 -30.50 -11.27 4.08
C GLY A 105 -31.17 -10.37 3.04
N THR A 106 -31.13 -9.05 3.25
CA THR A 106 -31.63 -8.07 2.27
C THR A 106 -30.74 -8.04 1.02
N ILE A 107 -29.42 -8.11 1.19
CA ILE A 107 -28.48 -8.16 0.06
C ILE A 107 -28.69 -9.44 -0.76
N LEU A 108 -28.79 -10.61 -0.11
CA LEU A 108 -28.99 -11.90 -0.76
C LEU A 108 -30.33 -12.04 -1.50
N ARG A 109 -31.29 -11.14 -1.27
CA ARG A 109 -32.56 -11.08 -2.02
C ARG A 109 -32.44 -10.38 -3.38
N ALA A 110 -31.33 -9.72 -3.68
CA ALA A 110 -31.14 -9.09 -4.98
C ALA A 110 -31.05 -10.14 -6.11
N ARG A 111 -31.54 -9.86 -7.32
CA ARG A 111 -31.53 -10.85 -8.42
C ARG A 111 -30.12 -11.12 -8.97
N ARG A 112 -29.23 -10.13 -8.86
CA ARG A 112 -27.83 -10.23 -9.27
C ARG A 112 -26.94 -9.45 -8.31
N LEU A 113 -25.83 -10.07 -7.92
CA LEU A 113 -24.81 -9.48 -7.06
C LEU A 113 -23.51 -9.32 -7.83
N VAL A 114 -22.92 -8.14 -7.78
CA VAL A 114 -21.59 -7.88 -8.33
C VAL A 114 -20.72 -7.29 -7.22
N LEU A 115 -19.78 -8.08 -6.72
CA LEU A 115 -18.80 -7.61 -5.75
C LEU A 115 -17.54 -7.14 -6.47
N MET A 116 -17.03 -5.97 -6.09
CA MET A 116 -15.82 -5.39 -6.65
C MET A 116 -14.75 -5.19 -5.57
N ALA A 117 -13.51 -5.53 -5.88
CA ALA A 117 -12.38 -5.35 -4.97
C ALA A 117 -11.08 -5.13 -5.74
N TRP A 118 -10.25 -4.18 -5.28
CA TRP A 118 -8.97 -3.83 -5.90
C TRP A 118 -7.87 -3.75 -4.86
N GLY A 119 -6.63 -3.92 -5.31
CA GLY A 119 -5.43 -3.81 -4.48
C GLY A 119 -5.12 -5.05 -3.65
N GLU A 120 -3.83 -5.24 -3.37
CA GLU A 120 -3.30 -6.40 -2.64
C GLU A 120 -3.86 -6.50 -1.20
N ASN A 121 -4.21 -5.36 -0.59
CA ASN A 121 -4.81 -5.30 0.75
C ASN A 121 -6.17 -6.03 0.84
N LYS A 122 -6.80 -6.36 -0.28
CA LYS A 122 -8.02 -7.18 -0.34
C LYS A 122 -7.76 -8.65 -0.64
N ALA A 123 -6.54 -9.04 -1.02
CA ALA A 123 -6.28 -10.38 -1.53
C ALA A 123 -6.57 -11.50 -0.52
N GLY A 124 -6.18 -11.30 0.74
CA GLY A 124 -6.42 -12.30 1.79
C GLY A 124 -7.90 -12.56 2.00
N ILE A 125 -8.68 -11.48 2.13
CA ILE A 125 -10.10 -11.58 2.45
C ILE A 125 -10.95 -11.98 1.24
N VAL A 126 -10.53 -11.61 0.02
CA VAL A 126 -11.15 -12.11 -1.23
C VAL A 126 -10.98 -13.62 -1.33
N ARG A 127 -9.78 -14.15 -1.03
CA ARG A 127 -9.57 -15.61 -0.99
C ARG A 127 -10.49 -16.28 0.01
N GLU A 128 -10.60 -15.75 1.23
CA GLU A 128 -11.48 -16.32 2.26
C GLU A 128 -12.96 -16.26 1.86
N ALA A 129 -13.40 -15.15 1.26
CA ALA A 129 -14.77 -14.99 0.79
C ALA A 129 -15.12 -15.92 -0.40
N VAL A 130 -14.17 -16.25 -1.27
CA VAL A 130 -14.40 -17.05 -2.49
C VAL A 130 -14.10 -18.54 -2.31
N GLU A 131 -13.03 -18.88 -1.58
CA GLU A 131 -12.52 -20.25 -1.43
C GLU A 131 -12.66 -20.82 -0.02
N GLY A 132 -12.93 -19.95 0.98
CA GLY A 132 -13.11 -20.34 2.38
C GLY A 132 -14.50 -20.89 2.67
N THR A 133 -14.69 -21.38 3.91
CA THR A 133 -16.00 -21.84 4.38
C THR A 133 -16.97 -20.68 4.54
N VAL A 134 -18.24 -20.88 4.15
CA VAL A 134 -19.30 -19.90 4.41
C VAL A 134 -19.49 -19.71 5.92
N THR A 135 -19.34 -18.48 6.40
CA THR A 135 -19.33 -18.14 7.83
C THR A 135 -19.77 -16.69 8.10
N ASP A 136 -20.38 -16.45 9.26
CA ASP A 136 -20.77 -15.10 9.70
C ASP A 136 -19.58 -14.20 10.06
N GLN A 137 -18.39 -14.78 10.22
CA GLN A 137 -17.14 -14.03 10.43
C GLN A 137 -16.70 -13.29 9.15
N VAL A 138 -17.12 -13.76 7.98
CA VAL A 138 -16.82 -13.17 6.67
C VAL A 138 -18.13 -13.08 5.90
N SER A 139 -18.90 -12.01 6.09
CA SER A 139 -20.25 -11.93 5.50
C SER A 139 -20.26 -11.94 3.97
N ALA A 140 -19.16 -11.57 3.31
CA ALA A 140 -18.97 -11.76 1.86
C ALA A 140 -18.98 -13.24 1.43
N SER A 141 -18.66 -14.19 2.33
CA SER A 141 -18.69 -15.62 2.03
C SER A 141 -20.11 -16.14 1.77
N PHE A 142 -21.15 -15.49 2.31
CA PHE A 142 -22.54 -15.83 2.01
C PHE A 142 -22.90 -15.64 0.54
N LEU A 143 -22.12 -14.85 -0.22
CA LEU A 143 -22.32 -14.70 -1.66
C LEU A 143 -22.06 -16.01 -2.44
N GLN A 144 -21.33 -16.97 -1.86
CA GLN A 144 -21.13 -18.30 -2.45
C GLN A 144 -22.45 -19.08 -2.60
N GLU A 145 -23.45 -18.78 -1.76
CA GLU A 145 -24.77 -19.43 -1.80
C GLU A 145 -25.72 -18.76 -2.81
N HIS A 146 -25.36 -17.59 -3.31
CA HIS A 146 -26.22 -16.81 -4.19
C HIS A 146 -26.10 -17.32 -5.64
N SER A 147 -27.24 -17.68 -6.24
CA SER A 147 -27.29 -18.29 -7.58
C SER A 147 -26.71 -17.42 -8.72
N ASN A 148 -26.60 -16.10 -8.51
CA ASN A 148 -26.13 -15.15 -9.51
C ASN A 148 -25.23 -14.06 -8.89
N ALA A 149 -24.12 -14.48 -8.29
CA ALA A 149 -23.08 -13.59 -7.77
C ALA A 149 -21.84 -13.61 -8.69
N THR A 150 -21.22 -12.45 -8.86
CA THR A 150 -19.99 -12.28 -9.65
C THR A 150 -19.00 -11.42 -8.87
N PHE A 151 -17.74 -11.84 -8.80
CA PHE A 151 -16.64 -11.06 -8.23
C PHE A 151 -15.81 -10.45 -9.38
N LEU A 152 -15.69 -9.13 -9.41
CA LEU A 152 -14.87 -8.37 -10.35
C LEU A 152 -13.67 -7.78 -9.58
N ILE A 153 -12.52 -8.41 -9.75
CA ILE A 153 -11.31 -8.09 -8.99
C ILE A 153 -10.11 -7.90 -9.91
N ASP A 154 -9.15 -7.07 -9.51
CA ASP A 154 -7.88 -6.90 -10.23
C ASP A 154 -6.88 -8.02 -9.92
N GLY A 155 -5.73 -8.00 -10.60
CA GLY A 155 -4.67 -8.99 -10.39
C GLY A 155 -4.14 -8.99 -8.95
N ALA A 156 -4.04 -7.81 -8.33
CA ALA A 156 -3.52 -7.64 -6.98
C ALA A 156 -4.47 -8.24 -5.92
N ALA A 157 -5.77 -7.97 -5.99
CA ALA A 157 -6.80 -8.57 -5.12
C ALA A 157 -7.04 -10.05 -5.42
N ALA A 158 -6.73 -10.52 -6.64
CA ALA A 158 -6.78 -11.94 -6.98
C ALA A 158 -5.52 -12.73 -6.56
N SER A 159 -4.45 -12.05 -6.12
CA SER A 159 -3.10 -12.63 -5.97
C SER A 159 -3.03 -13.85 -5.05
N ARG A 160 -3.94 -13.95 -4.08
CA ARG A 160 -4.01 -15.06 -3.11
C ARG A 160 -5.02 -16.15 -3.46
N LEU A 161 -5.79 -16.03 -4.53
CA LEU A 161 -6.66 -17.12 -4.99
C LEU A 161 -5.80 -18.32 -5.39
N THR A 162 -6.21 -19.52 -5.02
CA THR A 162 -5.45 -20.76 -5.27
C THR A 162 -5.10 -20.91 -6.75
N ARG A 163 -6.04 -20.58 -7.66
CA ARG A 163 -5.80 -20.61 -9.11
C ARG A 163 -4.76 -19.58 -9.59
N ARG A 164 -4.45 -18.55 -8.80
CA ARG A 164 -3.46 -17.51 -9.12
C ARG A 164 -2.13 -17.74 -8.43
N CYS A 165 -2.12 -18.06 -7.13
CA CYS A 165 -0.88 -18.28 -6.38
C CYS A 165 -0.32 -19.69 -6.54
N HIS A 166 -1.18 -20.70 -6.67
CA HIS A 166 -0.82 -22.12 -6.77
C HIS A 166 -1.56 -22.81 -7.94
N PRO A 167 -1.42 -22.30 -9.18
CA PRO A 167 -2.19 -22.77 -10.33
C PRO A 167 -2.03 -24.28 -10.60
N TRP A 168 -0.87 -24.86 -10.27
CA TRP A 168 -0.58 -26.29 -10.40
C TRP A 168 -1.49 -27.19 -9.54
N LEU A 169 -2.12 -26.67 -8.48
CA LEU A 169 -3.02 -27.45 -7.63
C LEU A 169 -4.41 -27.63 -8.25
N VAL A 170 -4.77 -26.83 -9.25
CA VAL A 170 -6.12 -26.80 -9.83
C VAL A 170 -6.14 -26.99 -11.35
N GLY A 171 -4.97 -27.12 -11.97
CA GLY A 171 -4.82 -27.38 -13.41
C GLY A 171 -3.35 -27.47 -13.83
N SER A 172 -3.14 -27.81 -15.10
CA SER A 172 -1.79 -27.89 -15.68
C SER A 172 -1.19 -26.51 -15.91
N VAL A 173 0.14 -26.41 -15.79
CA VAL A 173 0.90 -25.17 -15.95
C VAL A 173 2.12 -25.38 -16.84
N THR A 174 2.63 -24.29 -17.42
CA THR A 174 3.95 -24.30 -18.05
C THR A 174 5.01 -24.16 -16.96
N TRP A 175 5.93 -25.11 -16.89
CA TRP A 175 7.03 -25.13 -15.92
C TRP A 175 8.23 -24.31 -16.40
N ASP A 176 8.08 -22.99 -16.42
CA ASP A 176 9.20 -22.05 -16.57
C ASP A 176 9.92 -21.79 -15.23
N ASP A 177 11.05 -21.08 -15.27
CA ASP A 177 11.88 -20.82 -14.09
C ASP A 177 11.11 -20.13 -12.96
N THR A 178 10.19 -19.23 -13.31
CA THR A 178 9.35 -18.52 -12.35
C THR A 178 8.36 -19.48 -11.68
N MET A 179 7.66 -20.33 -12.46
CA MET A 179 6.70 -21.31 -11.93
C MET A 179 7.39 -22.38 -11.09
N MET A 180 8.57 -22.84 -11.53
CA MET A 180 9.40 -23.78 -10.78
C MET A 180 9.80 -23.19 -9.43
N GLY A 181 10.42 -22.00 -9.42
CA GLY A 181 10.81 -21.33 -8.18
C GLY A 181 9.64 -21.10 -7.24
N ARG A 182 8.52 -20.59 -7.76
CA ARG A 182 7.30 -20.37 -6.97
C ARG A 182 6.77 -21.64 -6.31
N SER A 183 6.66 -22.74 -7.06
CA SER A 183 6.12 -24.00 -6.53
C SER A 183 7.03 -24.68 -5.50
N VAL A 184 8.35 -24.66 -5.73
CA VAL A 184 9.34 -25.27 -4.83
C VAL A 184 9.47 -24.48 -3.54
N LEU A 185 9.54 -23.14 -3.62
CA LEU A 185 9.62 -22.29 -2.43
C LEU A 185 8.33 -22.35 -1.61
N TRP A 186 7.17 -22.44 -2.28
CA TRP A 186 5.90 -22.73 -1.59
C TRP A 186 5.92 -24.10 -0.89
N LEU A 187 6.40 -25.14 -1.55
CA LEU A 187 6.46 -26.50 -0.99
C LEU A 187 7.38 -26.56 0.22
N ALA A 188 8.56 -25.95 0.12
CA ALA A 188 9.52 -25.78 1.21
C ALA A 188 8.87 -25.12 2.43
N LYS A 189 8.21 -23.97 2.22
CA LYS A 189 7.50 -23.23 3.27
C LYS A 189 6.34 -24.03 3.87
N LYS A 190 5.57 -24.74 3.06
CA LYS A 190 4.43 -25.56 3.50
C LYS A 190 4.87 -26.71 4.41
N LEU A 191 6.00 -27.33 4.11
CA LEU A 191 6.54 -28.49 4.83
C LEU A 191 7.52 -28.11 5.94
N ASP A 192 7.81 -26.82 6.11
CA ASP A 192 8.82 -26.32 7.03
C ASP A 192 10.19 -27.02 6.82
N LYS A 193 10.59 -27.10 5.55
CA LYS A 193 11.84 -27.74 5.11
C LYS A 193 12.66 -26.78 4.25
N PRO A 194 13.99 -26.67 4.48
CA PRO A 194 14.89 -26.04 3.52
C PRO A 194 14.79 -26.68 2.14
N VAL A 195 15.01 -25.88 1.08
CA VAL A 195 14.83 -26.31 -0.32
C VAL A 195 15.63 -27.59 -0.63
N LEU A 196 16.87 -27.66 -0.17
CA LEU A 196 17.75 -28.81 -0.42
C LEU A 196 17.37 -30.09 0.34
N LYS A 197 16.42 -30.02 1.29
CA LYS A 197 15.92 -31.19 2.05
C LYS A 197 14.62 -31.77 1.49
N LEU A 198 14.04 -31.17 0.46
CA LEU A 198 12.85 -31.71 -0.20
C LEU A 198 13.19 -33.01 -0.96
N VAL A 199 12.35 -34.02 -0.82
CA VAL A 199 12.47 -35.32 -1.52
C VAL A 199 11.33 -35.51 -2.51
N GLU A 200 11.44 -36.47 -3.43
CA GLU A 200 10.41 -36.69 -4.48
C GLU A 200 9.00 -36.95 -3.92
N GLU A 201 8.91 -37.62 -2.76
CA GLU A 201 7.65 -37.85 -2.04
C GLU A 201 6.95 -36.53 -1.70
N ASP A 202 7.71 -35.51 -1.25
CA ASP A 202 7.19 -34.19 -0.92
C ASP A 202 6.48 -33.55 -2.12
N TYR A 203 7.04 -33.67 -3.33
CA TYR A 203 6.45 -33.14 -4.56
C TYR A 203 5.18 -33.89 -4.96
N ASN A 204 5.23 -35.22 -4.93
CA ASN A 204 4.15 -36.07 -5.37
C ASN A 204 2.92 -35.98 -4.46
N GLU A 205 3.12 -35.90 -3.15
CA GLU A 205 2.04 -35.83 -2.16
C GLU A 205 1.39 -34.44 -2.05
N ASN A 206 2.04 -33.40 -2.59
CA ASN A 206 1.58 -32.01 -2.48
C ASN A 206 1.13 -31.39 -3.81
N GLY A 207 0.88 -32.21 -4.83
CA GLY A 207 0.35 -31.74 -6.12
C GLY A 207 1.39 -31.03 -7.00
N VAL A 208 2.68 -31.27 -6.78
CA VAL A 208 3.80 -30.70 -7.57
C VAL A 208 4.54 -31.80 -8.36
N GLY A 209 3.99 -33.01 -8.46
CA GLY A 209 4.63 -34.14 -9.16
C GLY A 209 4.83 -33.92 -10.67
N GLU A 210 3.98 -33.13 -11.32
CA GLU A 210 4.11 -32.80 -12.74
C GLU A 210 5.43 -32.05 -13.03
N LEU A 211 5.90 -31.24 -12.08
CA LEU A 211 7.20 -30.57 -12.17
C LEU A 211 8.34 -31.57 -12.33
N LEU A 212 8.36 -32.65 -11.54
CA LEU A 212 9.43 -33.64 -11.62
C LEU A 212 9.44 -34.38 -12.96
N THR A 213 8.26 -34.55 -13.55
CA THR A 213 8.12 -35.12 -14.89
C THR A 213 8.69 -34.19 -15.96
N ALA A 214 8.52 -32.87 -15.81
CA ALA A 214 8.94 -31.86 -16.77
C ALA A 214 10.41 -31.43 -16.63
N ALA A 215 10.89 -31.27 -15.40
CA ALA A 215 12.19 -30.66 -15.08
C ALA A 215 13.24 -31.66 -14.55
N GLY A 216 12.85 -32.90 -14.30
CA GLY A 216 13.73 -33.97 -13.83
C GLY A 216 13.66 -34.22 -12.31
N PRO A 217 14.61 -35.01 -11.78
CA PRO A 217 14.58 -35.45 -10.38
C PRO A 217 14.60 -34.29 -9.37
N ALA A 218 13.97 -34.47 -8.21
CA ALA A 218 13.86 -33.44 -7.18
C ALA A 218 15.22 -32.85 -6.79
N TYR A 219 16.28 -33.66 -6.72
CA TYR A 219 17.63 -33.20 -6.41
C TYR A 219 18.14 -32.09 -7.36
N GLN A 220 17.92 -32.24 -8.67
CA GLN A 220 18.37 -31.25 -9.67
C GLN A 220 17.52 -29.98 -9.60
N VAL A 221 16.21 -30.14 -9.43
CA VAL A 221 15.27 -29.02 -9.26
C VAL A 221 15.62 -28.22 -8.01
N ASN A 222 15.86 -28.87 -6.87
CA ASN A 222 16.23 -28.22 -5.61
C ASN A 222 17.50 -27.38 -5.75
N ILE A 223 18.56 -27.92 -6.36
CA ILE A 223 19.82 -27.18 -6.56
C ILE A 223 19.60 -25.95 -7.43
N ARG A 224 18.81 -26.11 -8.50
CA ARG A 224 18.51 -24.99 -9.40
C ARG A 224 17.81 -23.86 -8.66
N ILE A 225 16.75 -24.17 -7.89
CA ILE A 225 15.98 -23.17 -7.14
C ILE A 225 16.81 -22.57 -6.01
N PHE A 226 17.61 -23.38 -5.31
CA PHE A 226 18.54 -22.90 -4.30
C PHE A 226 19.52 -21.87 -4.87
N ASN A 227 20.13 -22.17 -6.02
CA ASN A 227 21.05 -21.23 -6.68
C ASN A 227 20.34 -19.95 -7.14
N GLN A 228 19.12 -20.07 -7.68
CA GLN A 228 18.32 -18.90 -8.05
C GLN A 228 18.06 -17.99 -6.84
N LEU A 229 17.66 -18.57 -5.70
CA LEU A 229 17.44 -17.81 -4.45
C LEU A 229 18.75 -17.17 -3.96
N GLN A 230 19.85 -17.91 -3.99
CA GLN A 230 21.17 -17.41 -3.61
C GLN A 230 21.60 -16.22 -4.50
N HIS A 231 21.31 -16.26 -5.80
CA HIS A 231 21.64 -15.20 -6.75
C HIS A 231 20.85 -13.90 -6.53
N THR A 232 19.75 -13.93 -5.78
CA THR A 232 19.03 -12.70 -5.36
C THR A 232 19.82 -11.90 -4.32
N ILE A 233 20.68 -12.55 -3.52
CA ILE A 233 21.34 -11.92 -2.38
C ILE A 233 22.53 -11.08 -2.85
N THR A 234 22.54 -9.79 -2.51
CA THR A 234 23.66 -8.90 -2.82
C THR A 234 23.90 -7.85 -1.74
N GLY A 235 25.17 -7.69 -1.35
CA GLY A 235 25.59 -6.56 -0.51
C GLY A 235 25.87 -5.28 -1.30
N TRP A 236 25.71 -5.30 -2.64
CA TRP A 236 25.98 -4.19 -3.56
C TRP A 236 24.74 -3.90 -4.40
N PRO A 237 23.73 -3.19 -3.83
CA PRO A 237 22.48 -2.86 -4.53
C PRO A 237 22.70 -1.97 -5.77
N GLY A 238 23.77 -1.17 -5.79
CA GLY A 238 24.18 -0.40 -6.97
C GLY A 238 25.13 -1.15 -7.92
N GLY A 239 25.38 -2.45 -7.68
CA GLY A 239 26.33 -3.25 -8.43
C GLY A 239 27.78 -3.04 -8.00
N LYS A 240 28.52 -4.14 -7.84
CA LYS A 240 29.92 -4.10 -7.38
C LYS A 240 30.87 -3.79 -8.55
N PRO A 241 31.70 -2.74 -8.50
CA PRO A 241 32.68 -2.47 -9.54
C PRO A 241 33.73 -3.60 -9.60
N ASP A 242 34.26 -3.84 -10.81
CA ASP A 242 35.33 -4.82 -11.09
C ASP A 242 35.04 -6.27 -10.65
N ALA A 243 33.76 -6.62 -10.51
CA ALA A 243 33.32 -7.96 -10.15
C ALA A 243 32.51 -8.59 -11.29
N ASP A 244 32.54 -9.93 -11.36
CA ASP A 244 31.61 -10.69 -12.19
C ASP A 244 30.17 -10.50 -11.67
N ASP A 245 29.29 -10.06 -12.56
CA ASP A 245 27.89 -9.76 -12.34
C ASP A 245 26.94 -10.71 -13.09
N THR A 246 27.46 -11.78 -13.71
CA THR A 246 26.67 -12.77 -14.48
C THR A 246 25.43 -13.27 -13.74
N ASN A 247 25.56 -13.49 -12.43
CA ASN A 247 24.50 -13.99 -11.55
C ASN A 247 24.09 -12.99 -10.46
N ARG A 248 24.43 -11.70 -10.61
CA ARG A 248 24.06 -10.67 -9.63
C ARG A 248 22.78 -9.96 -10.05
N PRO A 249 21.98 -9.48 -9.08
CA PRO A 249 20.75 -8.75 -9.39
C PRO A 249 21.00 -7.45 -10.17
N GLU A 250 22.12 -6.78 -9.91
CA GLU A 250 22.51 -5.51 -10.53
C GLU A 250 23.86 -5.59 -11.24
N ARG A 251 23.96 -4.88 -12.37
CA ARG A 251 25.17 -4.81 -13.19
C ARG A 251 26.27 -3.97 -12.53
N ALA A 252 27.52 -4.34 -12.76
CA ALA A 252 28.69 -3.64 -12.22
C ALA A 252 28.81 -2.21 -12.79
N GLN A 253 28.64 -2.04 -14.10
CA GLN A 253 28.87 -0.78 -14.81
C GLN A 253 27.57 -0.09 -15.26
N PRO A 254 27.47 1.25 -15.20
CA PRO A 254 28.51 2.20 -14.78
C PRO A 254 28.72 2.25 -13.25
N HIS A 255 29.87 2.75 -12.80
CA HIS A 255 30.13 3.14 -11.40
C HIS A 255 30.86 4.51 -11.37
N PRO A 256 30.39 5.51 -10.59
CA PRO A 256 29.19 5.49 -9.76
C PRO A 256 27.89 5.44 -10.58
N LYS A 257 26.78 5.07 -9.93
CA LYS A 257 25.43 5.10 -10.56
C LYS A 257 24.66 6.31 -10.07
N ARG A 258 23.87 6.90 -10.98
CA ARG A 258 22.80 7.85 -10.65
C ARG A 258 21.57 7.06 -10.23
N VAL A 259 21.18 7.19 -8.98
CA VAL A 259 20.09 6.43 -8.37
C VAL A 259 18.99 7.40 -7.96
N LEU A 260 17.82 7.28 -8.59
CA LEU A 260 16.64 8.05 -8.24
C LEU A 260 15.73 7.21 -7.36
N ILE A 261 15.51 7.65 -6.13
CA ILE A 261 14.59 7.00 -5.19
C ILE A 261 13.33 7.86 -5.12
N LEU A 262 12.19 7.26 -5.47
CA LEU A 262 10.90 7.91 -5.47
C LEU A 262 10.11 7.47 -4.25
N SER A 263 9.70 8.44 -3.46
CA SER A 263 8.93 8.25 -2.23
C SER A 263 7.56 8.90 -2.39
N PRO A 264 6.45 8.16 -2.48
CA PRO A 264 5.12 8.76 -2.61
C PRO A 264 4.83 9.78 -1.50
N GLU A 265 5.08 9.39 -0.26
CA GLU A 265 5.05 10.26 0.92
C GLU A 265 6.46 10.45 1.53
N PRO A 266 6.70 11.47 2.37
CA PRO A 266 8.05 11.76 2.90
C PRO A 266 8.73 10.65 3.71
N HIS A 267 8.00 9.62 4.14
CA HIS A 267 8.49 8.54 5.00
C HIS A 267 8.63 7.18 4.26
N ASP A 268 7.95 6.98 3.14
CA ASP A 268 7.79 5.66 2.51
C ASP A 268 9.12 5.02 2.12
N ALA A 269 10.05 5.78 1.53
CA ALA A 269 11.37 5.27 1.14
C ALA A 269 12.23 4.87 2.34
N PHE A 270 12.15 5.57 3.47
CA PHE A 270 12.87 5.21 4.69
C PHE A 270 12.32 3.92 5.32
N VAL A 271 10.99 3.77 5.28
CA VAL A 271 10.29 2.56 5.72
C VAL A 271 10.64 1.38 4.83
N GLY A 272 10.60 1.55 3.50
CA GLY A 272 10.80 0.46 2.54
C GLY A 272 12.27 0.06 2.36
N MET A 273 13.17 1.04 2.26
CA MET A 273 14.54 0.83 1.79
C MET A 273 15.61 1.67 2.51
N GLY A 274 15.37 2.05 3.78
CA GLY A 274 16.29 2.86 4.58
C GLY A 274 17.72 2.32 4.67
N GLY A 275 17.90 1.00 4.79
CA GLY A 275 19.23 0.39 4.84
C GLY A 275 19.93 0.39 3.47
N THR A 276 19.16 0.22 2.40
CA THR A 276 19.67 0.29 1.03
C THR A 276 20.04 1.72 0.64
N ILE A 277 19.33 2.75 1.12
CA ILE A 277 19.70 4.16 0.95
C ILE A 277 21.11 4.40 1.50
N GLU A 278 21.33 4.06 2.78
CA GLU A 278 22.63 4.17 3.45
C GLU A 278 23.70 3.43 2.63
N ARG A 279 23.43 2.18 2.24
CA ARG A 279 24.38 1.34 1.53
C ARG A 279 24.79 1.91 0.17
N LEU A 280 23.84 2.46 -0.59
CA LEU A 280 24.12 3.06 -1.90
C LEU A 280 25.04 4.29 -1.76
N ILE A 281 24.82 5.10 -0.72
CA ILE A 281 25.63 6.28 -0.42
C ILE A 281 27.04 5.86 0.01
N GLU A 282 27.16 4.89 0.94
CA GLU A 282 28.46 4.35 1.38
C GLU A 282 29.28 3.75 0.23
N GLN A 283 28.62 3.19 -0.78
CA GLN A 283 29.25 2.62 -1.98
C GLN A 283 29.62 3.67 -3.04
N GLY A 284 29.38 4.95 -2.75
CA GLY A 284 29.77 6.08 -3.60
C GLY A 284 28.84 6.32 -4.78
N HIS A 285 27.61 5.80 -4.78
CA HIS A 285 26.63 6.12 -5.82
C HIS A 285 26.05 7.52 -5.62
N GLU A 286 25.66 8.17 -6.71
CA GLU A 286 24.95 9.44 -6.67
C GLU A 286 23.48 9.16 -6.37
N VAL A 287 23.05 9.37 -5.13
CA VAL A 287 21.67 9.09 -4.71
C VAL A 287 20.87 10.38 -4.67
N LYS A 288 19.69 10.39 -5.29
CA LYS A 288 18.69 11.45 -5.19
C LYS A 288 17.38 10.87 -4.70
N LEU A 289 16.89 11.38 -3.57
CA LEU A 289 15.58 11.05 -3.02
C LEU A 289 14.58 12.14 -3.40
N ALA A 290 13.58 11.78 -4.21
CA ALA A 290 12.50 12.68 -4.61
C ALA A 290 11.19 12.24 -3.98
N VAL A 291 10.72 13.06 -3.04
CA VAL A 291 9.44 12.89 -2.37
C VAL A 291 8.35 13.50 -3.25
N GLN A 292 7.43 12.66 -3.70
CA GLN A 292 6.43 13.03 -4.71
C GLN A 292 5.33 13.94 -4.15
N THR A 293 4.91 13.73 -2.89
CA THR A 293 3.83 14.51 -2.26
C THR A 293 4.25 15.08 -0.91
N SER A 294 3.62 16.18 -0.48
CA SER A 294 4.01 16.84 0.77
C SER A 294 3.64 16.04 2.04
N GLY A 295 2.77 15.03 1.94
CA GLY A 295 2.28 14.25 3.08
C GLY A 295 1.49 15.07 4.11
N ASN A 296 1.09 16.31 3.78
CA ASN A 296 0.46 17.23 4.72
C ASN A 296 -0.82 16.69 5.38
N LEU A 297 -1.65 15.93 4.65
CA LEU A 297 -2.89 15.33 5.14
C LEU A 297 -2.67 14.26 6.24
N ARG A 298 -1.45 13.75 6.42
CA ARG A 298 -1.13 12.78 7.48
C ARG A 298 -0.80 13.40 8.82
N VAL A 299 -0.39 14.66 8.82
CA VAL A 299 0.03 15.35 10.04
C VAL A 299 -1.22 15.72 10.83
N SER A 300 -1.24 15.36 12.12
CA SER A 300 -2.37 15.66 12.99
C SER A 300 -2.55 17.17 13.21
N ASP A 301 -3.80 17.59 13.44
CA ASP A 301 -4.10 18.99 13.84
C ASP A 301 -3.39 19.35 15.15
N VAL A 302 -3.19 18.39 16.06
CA VAL A 302 -2.43 18.56 17.31
C VAL A 302 -0.97 18.94 17.05
N ALA A 303 -0.32 18.30 16.08
CA ALA A 303 1.05 18.64 15.70
C ALA A 303 1.12 20.08 15.13
N ALA A 304 0.22 20.41 14.20
CA ALA A 304 0.15 21.76 13.64
C ALA A 304 -0.09 22.83 14.72
N TYR A 305 -1.03 22.59 15.63
CA TYR A 305 -1.32 23.48 16.76
C TYR A 305 -0.10 23.69 17.65
N LYS A 306 0.63 22.61 18.00
CA LYS A 306 1.85 22.68 18.81
C LYS A 306 2.90 23.58 18.16
N PHE A 307 3.20 23.38 16.88
CA PHE A 307 4.20 24.19 16.17
C PHE A 307 3.78 25.65 16.04
N ALA A 308 2.52 25.92 15.70
CA ALA A 308 2.00 27.29 15.62
C ALA A 308 2.04 27.99 17.00
N SER A 309 1.70 27.28 18.07
CA SER A 309 1.76 27.82 19.44
C SER A 309 3.18 28.20 19.85
N VAL A 310 4.17 27.37 19.53
CA VAL A 310 5.58 27.68 19.79
C VAL A 310 6.02 28.94 19.05
N VAL A 311 5.64 29.10 17.78
CA VAL A 311 5.97 30.32 17.00
C VAL A 311 5.35 31.56 17.64
N ARG A 312 4.09 31.47 18.11
CA ARG A 312 3.41 32.57 18.82
C ARG A 312 4.10 32.91 20.14
N GLU A 313 4.39 31.91 20.98
CA GLU A 313 5.08 32.10 22.25
C GLU A 313 6.49 32.70 22.06
N MET A 314 7.21 32.28 21.01
CA MET A 314 8.50 32.88 20.65
C MET A 314 8.35 34.36 20.28
N ALA A 315 7.33 34.73 19.50
CA ALA A 315 7.06 36.13 19.15
C ALA A 315 6.75 36.99 20.39
N GLU A 316 5.97 36.45 21.35
CA GLU A 316 5.67 37.10 22.63
C GLU A 316 6.92 37.30 23.49
N LEU A 317 7.81 36.30 23.55
CA LEU A 317 9.05 36.35 24.35
C LEU A 317 10.07 37.35 23.81
N ILE A 318 10.21 37.42 22.48
CA ILE A 318 11.21 38.30 21.84
C ILE A 318 10.75 39.76 21.90
N GLY A 319 9.43 40.01 21.92
CA GLY A 319 8.86 41.32 22.23
C GLY A 319 9.17 42.41 21.20
N GLY A 320 8.45 42.41 20.07
CA GLY A 320 8.36 43.57 19.16
C GLY A 320 9.46 43.75 18.11
N ASP A 321 9.05 44.30 16.96
CA ASP A 321 9.76 44.59 15.71
C ASP A 321 10.42 43.39 14.99
N GLY A 322 9.76 42.92 13.91
CA GLY A 322 10.32 41.97 12.94
C GLY A 322 9.73 40.57 12.94
N TRP A 323 8.79 40.28 13.85
CA TRP A 323 8.05 39.01 13.93
C TRP A 323 6.55 39.15 13.63
N GLU A 324 6.08 40.33 13.18
CA GLU A 324 4.65 40.55 12.97
C GLU A 324 4.05 39.57 11.96
N GLY A 325 4.78 39.26 10.89
CA GLY A 325 4.32 38.32 9.85
C GLY A 325 4.24 36.87 10.34
N GLN A 326 5.23 36.42 11.11
CA GLN A 326 5.31 35.07 11.66
C GLN A 326 4.26 34.86 12.75
N SER A 327 4.08 35.85 13.63
CA SER A 327 3.02 35.83 14.64
C SER A 327 1.65 35.81 13.98
N ALA A 328 1.40 36.70 13.01
CA ALA A 328 0.12 36.73 12.29
C ALA A 328 -0.17 35.41 11.56
N TYR A 329 0.86 34.77 10.99
CA TYR A 329 0.73 33.45 10.36
C TYR A 329 0.38 32.36 11.39
N ALA A 330 1.03 32.36 12.56
CA ALA A 330 0.74 31.43 13.64
C ALA A 330 -0.69 31.63 14.20
N ASP A 331 -1.08 32.88 14.45
CA ASP A 331 -2.40 33.24 14.94
C ASP A 331 -3.50 32.85 13.95
N ASP A 332 -3.28 33.07 12.65
CA ASP A 332 -4.21 32.65 11.59
C ASP A 332 -4.38 31.13 11.56
N ILE A 333 -3.30 30.35 11.73
CA ILE A 333 -3.38 28.89 11.81
C ILE A 333 -4.17 28.44 13.04
N LEU A 334 -3.87 28.99 14.22
CA LEU A 334 -4.55 28.62 15.46
C LEU A 334 -6.04 28.93 15.37
N ARG A 335 -6.39 30.13 14.88
CA ARG A 335 -7.78 30.52 14.61
C ARG A 335 -8.47 29.56 13.64
N GLN A 336 -7.81 29.21 12.53
CA GLN A 336 -8.40 28.29 11.55
C GLN A 336 -8.59 26.88 12.10
N LEU A 337 -7.66 26.36 12.90
CA LEU A 337 -7.81 25.07 13.57
C LEU A 337 -8.99 25.07 14.56
N GLU A 338 -9.20 26.18 15.27
CA GLU A 338 -10.35 26.35 16.17
C GLU A 338 -11.68 26.49 15.41
N GLU A 339 -11.74 27.35 14.39
CA GLU A 339 -12.95 27.61 13.58
C GLU A 339 -13.39 26.40 12.76
N LYS A 340 -12.44 25.61 12.25
CA LYS A 340 -12.71 24.39 11.49
C LYS A 340 -13.47 23.36 12.35
N GLY A 341 -13.21 23.34 13.66
CA GLY A 341 -13.66 22.27 14.54
C GLY A 341 -13.16 20.89 14.08
N GLU A 342 -13.76 19.82 14.61
CA GLU A 342 -13.31 18.45 14.34
C GLU A 342 -13.52 17.99 12.88
N PHE A 343 -14.41 18.64 12.11
CA PHE A 343 -14.87 18.16 10.80
C PHE A 343 -14.79 19.17 9.64
N GLY A 344 -14.32 20.39 9.88
CA GLY A 344 -14.21 21.38 8.81
C GLY A 344 -13.10 21.04 7.81
N LEU A 345 -13.09 21.73 6.67
CA LEU A 345 -12.06 21.53 5.64
C LEU A 345 -10.76 22.22 6.03
N GLU A 346 -9.63 21.58 5.75
CA GLU A 346 -8.32 22.18 5.98
C GLU A 346 -8.04 23.30 4.97
N SER A 347 -7.57 24.43 5.47
CA SER A 347 -7.11 25.53 4.65
C SER A 347 -5.77 25.22 3.98
N ALA A 348 -5.42 25.96 2.93
CA ALA A 348 -4.09 25.88 2.33
C ALA A 348 -2.97 26.27 3.31
N THR A 349 -3.25 27.21 4.23
CA THR A 349 -2.28 27.69 5.24
C THR A 349 -1.93 26.60 6.24
N VAL A 350 -2.93 25.90 6.79
CA VAL A 350 -2.72 24.78 7.72
C VAL A 350 -1.97 23.64 7.02
N ARG A 351 -2.38 23.28 5.79
CA ARG A 351 -1.71 22.25 4.99
C ARG A 351 -0.25 22.59 4.71
N ARG A 352 0.08 23.86 4.46
CA ARG A 352 1.47 24.30 4.28
C ARG A 352 2.31 24.09 5.54
N LEU A 353 1.82 24.46 6.72
CA LEU A 353 2.54 24.22 7.98
C LEU A 353 2.75 22.71 8.21
N LYS A 354 1.69 21.91 8.03
CA LYS A 354 1.75 20.45 8.16
C LYS A 354 2.80 19.84 7.22
N GLY A 355 2.83 20.26 5.96
CA GLY A 355 3.86 19.85 5.01
C GLY A 355 5.27 20.22 5.50
N LEU A 356 5.47 21.44 6.00
CA LEU A 356 6.78 21.86 6.52
C LEU A 356 7.28 21.02 7.70
N ILE A 357 6.38 20.67 8.63
CA ILE A 357 6.69 19.78 9.77
C ILE A 357 7.24 18.45 9.25
N LEU A 358 6.50 17.79 8.37
CA LEU A 358 6.85 16.47 7.86
C LEU A 358 8.13 16.50 6.98
N ARG A 359 8.36 17.60 6.25
CA ARG A 359 9.64 17.82 5.54
C ARG A 359 10.82 17.98 6.49
N GLY A 360 10.61 18.60 7.66
CA GLY A 360 11.64 18.67 8.71
C GLY A 360 12.03 17.28 9.18
N GLU A 361 11.03 16.45 9.51
CA GLU A 361 11.22 15.06 9.94
C GLU A 361 11.91 14.21 8.86
N ALA A 362 11.51 14.37 7.58
CA ALA A 362 12.15 13.67 6.46
C ALA A 362 13.62 14.07 6.26
N ARG A 363 13.97 15.35 6.49
CA ARG A 363 15.38 15.79 6.46
C ARG A 363 16.19 15.18 7.58
N ASP A 364 15.62 15.03 8.77
CA ASP A 364 16.30 14.39 9.88
C ASP A 364 16.45 12.88 9.67
N ALA A 365 15.45 12.21 9.10
CA ALA A 365 15.56 10.82 8.67
C ALA A 365 16.63 10.64 7.58
N ALA A 366 16.68 11.54 6.60
CA ALA A 366 17.70 11.54 5.55
C ALA A 366 19.13 11.61 6.12
N LYS A 367 19.36 12.51 7.09
CA LYS A 367 20.67 12.61 7.77
C LYS A 367 21.07 11.31 8.47
N VAL A 368 20.11 10.62 9.10
CA VAL A 368 20.38 9.33 9.75
C VAL A 368 20.83 8.29 8.72
N CYS A 369 20.21 8.26 7.54
CA CYS A 369 20.62 7.38 6.44
C CYS A 369 21.85 7.88 5.65
N GLY A 370 22.59 8.87 6.15
CA GLY A 370 23.79 9.42 5.49
C GLY A 370 23.50 10.28 4.25
N CYS A 371 22.24 10.66 4.01
CA CYS A 371 21.85 11.49 2.89
C CYS A 371 22.01 12.98 3.22
N ASP A 372 22.87 13.67 2.47
CA ASP A 372 23.02 15.13 2.55
C ASP A 372 21.73 15.85 2.13
N GLY A 373 21.52 17.06 2.66
CA GLY A 373 20.29 17.82 2.44
C GLY A 373 20.00 18.18 0.98
N GLU A 374 21.02 18.21 0.11
CA GLU A 374 20.88 18.49 -1.33
C GLU A 374 20.36 17.28 -2.13
N ALA A 375 20.53 16.06 -1.62
CA ALA A 375 20.06 14.84 -2.27
C ALA A 375 18.57 14.59 -2.05
N LEU A 376 17.95 15.22 -1.04
CA LEU A 376 16.52 15.15 -0.76
C LEU A 376 15.77 16.33 -1.42
N SER A 377 14.79 16.01 -2.26
CA SER A 377 13.93 16.98 -2.96
C SER A 377 12.45 16.69 -2.71
N PHE A 378 11.65 17.75 -2.68
CA PHE A 378 10.19 17.67 -2.51
C PHE A 378 9.53 18.22 -3.78
N VAL A 379 8.75 17.36 -4.44
CA VAL A 379 8.15 17.63 -5.76
C VAL A 379 6.81 18.34 -5.64
N ASP A 380 6.02 17.96 -4.62
CA ASP A 380 4.67 18.49 -4.36
C ASP A 380 3.72 18.34 -5.56
N LEU A 381 3.49 17.09 -6.00
CA LEU A 381 2.64 16.81 -7.16
C LEU A 381 1.25 17.48 -7.05
N PRO A 382 0.82 18.25 -8.08
CA PRO A 382 -0.41 19.03 -8.08
C PRO A 382 -1.67 18.25 -7.67
N PHE A 383 -1.81 16.99 -8.11
CA PHE A 383 -3.00 16.20 -7.78
C PHE A 383 -3.22 16.08 -6.27
N TYR A 384 -2.13 16.07 -5.48
CA TYR A 384 -2.18 15.93 -4.03
C TYR A 384 -2.50 17.26 -3.35
N GLU A 385 -1.87 18.34 -3.79
CA GLU A 385 -2.05 19.67 -3.20
C GLU A 385 -3.44 20.27 -3.49
N ALA A 386 -4.01 19.96 -4.64
CA ALA A 386 -5.38 20.34 -5.00
C ALA A 386 -6.43 19.35 -4.47
N GLY A 387 -6.01 18.15 -4.09
CA GLY A 387 -6.91 17.04 -3.80
C GLY A 387 -7.36 16.92 -2.35
N ARG A 388 -8.39 16.11 -2.15
CA ARG A 388 -8.75 15.54 -0.84
C ARG A 388 -8.47 14.05 -0.90
N TYR A 389 -8.23 13.42 0.25
CA TYR A 389 -8.04 11.97 0.32
C TYR A 389 -9.20 11.24 -0.40
N ARG A 390 -8.87 10.24 -1.24
CA ARG A 390 -9.80 9.53 -2.16
C ARG A 390 -10.54 10.39 -3.19
N ARG A 391 -10.11 11.64 -3.41
CA ARG A 391 -10.56 12.52 -4.50
C ARG A 391 -9.39 12.97 -5.38
N PHE A 392 -8.28 12.27 -5.31
CA PHE A 392 -7.09 12.54 -6.09
C PHE A 392 -7.32 12.13 -7.54
N HIS A 393 -7.03 13.05 -8.45
CA HIS A 393 -7.10 12.81 -9.88
C HIS A 393 -5.76 13.22 -10.48
N LEU A 394 -5.01 12.24 -10.97
CA LEU A 394 -3.78 12.49 -11.68
C LEU A 394 -4.09 13.29 -12.96
N THR A 395 -3.26 14.28 -13.25
CA THR A 395 -3.35 15.13 -14.43
C THR A 395 -2.10 14.99 -15.30
N GLU A 396 -2.13 15.49 -16.54
CA GLU A 396 -0.95 15.52 -17.40
C GLU A 396 0.16 16.42 -16.83
N GLU A 397 -0.18 17.41 -15.99
CA GLU A 397 0.81 18.24 -15.30
C GLU A 397 1.68 17.39 -14.36
N ASP A 398 1.08 16.49 -13.59
CA ASP A 398 1.79 15.57 -12.70
C ASP A 398 2.75 14.67 -13.48
N VAL A 399 2.28 14.10 -14.60
CA VAL A 399 3.08 13.23 -15.48
C VAL A 399 4.22 14.02 -16.14
N SER A 400 3.98 15.28 -16.52
CA SER A 400 4.99 16.16 -17.10
C SER A 400 6.09 16.53 -16.10
N ILE A 401 5.74 16.78 -14.84
CA ILE A 401 6.70 17.05 -13.76
C ILE A 401 7.61 15.83 -13.55
N MET A 402 7.02 14.64 -13.42
CA MET A 402 7.80 13.40 -13.26
C MET A 402 8.68 13.11 -14.47
N ARG A 403 8.17 13.37 -15.68
CA ARG A 403 8.95 13.25 -16.93
C ARG A 403 10.15 14.21 -16.94
N GLY A 404 9.97 15.45 -16.51
CA GLY A 404 11.06 16.43 -16.39
C GLY A 404 12.16 15.95 -15.44
N ILE A 405 11.79 15.48 -14.23
CA ILE A 405 12.74 14.93 -13.25
C ILE A 405 13.55 13.77 -13.83
N LEU A 406 12.89 12.85 -14.53
CA LEU A 406 13.53 11.71 -15.17
C LEU A 406 14.49 12.14 -16.29
N GLN A 407 14.08 13.07 -17.14
CA GLN A 407 14.89 13.57 -18.27
C GLN A 407 16.10 14.39 -17.82
N ASP A 408 15.96 15.18 -16.76
CA ASP A 408 17.03 16.00 -16.22
C ASP A 408 18.07 15.15 -15.49
N TYR A 409 17.64 14.13 -14.74
CA TYR A 409 18.52 13.33 -13.92
C TYR A 409 19.12 12.11 -14.64
N GLN A 410 18.39 11.54 -15.60
CA GLN A 410 18.79 10.36 -16.39
C GLN A 410 19.33 9.19 -15.53
N PRO A 411 18.53 8.68 -14.58
CA PRO A 411 18.98 7.66 -13.63
C PRO A 411 19.42 6.36 -14.32
N HIS A 412 20.44 5.72 -13.76
CA HIS A 412 20.79 4.33 -14.11
C HIS A 412 19.92 3.32 -13.33
N GLN A 413 19.42 3.74 -12.16
CA GLN A 413 18.51 2.98 -11.31
C GLN A 413 17.36 3.87 -10.80
N ILE A 414 16.15 3.35 -10.81
CA ILE A 414 14.98 3.96 -10.19
C ILE A 414 14.44 3.01 -9.12
N TYR A 415 14.18 3.51 -7.92
CA TYR A 415 13.44 2.80 -6.89
C TYR A 415 12.07 3.45 -6.70
N LEU A 416 10.99 2.68 -6.74
CA LEU A 416 9.61 3.17 -6.51
C LEU A 416 8.74 2.13 -5.79
N THR A 417 7.55 2.54 -5.37
CA THR A 417 6.54 1.66 -4.73
C THR A 417 5.14 1.99 -5.25
N GLY A 418 4.13 1.21 -4.87
CA GLY A 418 2.71 1.48 -5.14
C GLY A 418 2.08 0.73 -6.31
N GLU A 419 2.83 -0.12 -7.02
CA GLU A 419 2.34 -0.87 -8.20
C GLU A 419 1.10 -1.74 -7.92
N VAL A 420 1.05 -2.39 -6.75
CA VAL A 420 -0.02 -3.34 -6.35
C VAL A 420 -1.04 -2.71 -5.39
N ALA A 421 -0.91 -1.40 -5.15
CA ALA A 421 -1.82 -0.66 -4.29
C ALA A 421 -3.18 -0.44 -4.99
N ASP A 422 -4.19 -0.06 -4.20
CA ASP A 422 -5.52 0.27 -4.73
C ASP A 422 -5.41 1.39 -5.80
N PRO A 423 -6.07 1.28 -6.97
CA PRO A 423 -5.95 2.27 -8.05
C PRO A 423 -6.31 3.72 -7.68
N SER A 424 -7.07 3.92 -6.61
CA SER A 424 -7.45 5.22 -6.07
C SER A 424 -6.51 5.72 -4.95
N SER A 425 -5.57 4.88 -4.51
CA SER A 425 -4.61 5.21 -3.47
C SER A 425 -3.54 6.18 -3.96
N LEU A 426 -3.01 6.96 -3.02
CA LEU A 426 -1.91 7.87 -3.25
C LEU A 426 -0.70 7.16 -3.88
N GLN A 427 -0.33 6.00 -3.33
CA GLN A 427 0.81 5.20 -3.76
C GLN A 427 0.66 4.77 -5.22
N PHE A 428 -0.51 4.27 -5.60
CA PHE A 428 -0.76 3.87 -6.98
C PHE A 428 -0.77 5.06 -7.94
N LEU A 429 -1.33 6.21 -7.54
CA LEU A 429 -1.32 7.41 -8.38
C LEU A 429 0.10 7.93 -8.61
N CYS A 430 0.94 7.92 -7.58
CA CYS A 430 2.36 8.24 -7.68
C CYS A 430 3.13 7.26 -8.56
N PHE A 431 2.88 5.95 -8.42
CA PHE A 431 3.43 4.91 -9.30
C PHE A 431 3.01 5.16 -10.76
N ARG A 432 1.71 5.38 -11.01
CA ARG A 432 1.16 5.59 -12.34
C ARG A 432 1.74 6.83 -13.00
N ALA A 433 1.94 7.93 -12.26
CA ALA A 433 2.60 9.12 -12.78
C ALA A 433 3.97 8.80 -13.39
N VAL A 434 4.76 7.98 -12.70
CA VAL A 434 6.10 7.55 -13.13
C VAL A 434 6.01 6.56 -14.28
N ALA A 435 5.13 5.56 -14.19
CA ALA A 435 4.92 4.57 -15.23
C ALA A 435 4.48 5.22 -16.56
N ASP A 436 3.57 6.19 -16.51
CA ASP A 436 3.13 6.95 -17.67
C ASP A 436 4.25 7.85 -18.22
N SER A 437 5.10 8.42 -17.35
CA SER A 437 6.30 9.15 -17.79
C SER A 437 7.32 8.24 -18.48
N LEU A 438 7.49 7.00 -18.02
CA LEU A 438 8.41 6.01 -18.59
C LEU A 438 7.87 5.45 -19.91
N ALA A 439 6.58 5.15 -20.00
CA ALA A 439 5.94 4.65 -21.22
C ALA A 439 5.94 5.69 -22.36
N ASN A 440 5.84 6.98 -22.02
CA ASN A 440 5.82 8.09 -22.97
C ASN A 440 7.16 8.83 -23.09
N GLY A 441 8.20 8.37 -22.39
CA GLY A 441 9.54 8.96 -22.37
C GLY A 441 10.39 8.45 -23.53
N GLY A 442 10.32 9.14 -24.67
CA GLY A 442 10.93 8.72 -25.94
C GLY A 442 12.46 8.57 -25.95
N ASP A 443 12.94 7.81 -26.96
CA ASP A 443 14.25 7.67 -27.65
C ASP A 443 15.60 8.02 -26.96
N GLY A 444 15.62 8.38 -25.68
CA GLY A 444 16.83 8.64 -24.92
C GLY A 444 17.53 7.33 -24.58
N GLY A 445 18.77 7.14 -25.07
CA GLY A 445 19.54 5.91 -24.85
C GLY A 445 19.75 5.53 -23.38
N TRP A 446 19.55 6.45 -22.44
CA TRP A 446 19.62 6.17 -21.00
C TRP A 446 18.44 5.34 -20.47
N PHE A 447 17.24 5.48 -21.04
CA PHE A 447 16.05 4.73 -20.58
C PHE A 447 16.23 3.23 -20.80
N GLY A 448 16.80 2.83 -21.95
CA GLY A 448 17.05 1.43 -22.26
C GLY A 448 18.07 0.75 -21.34
N ASP A 449 18.95 1.53 -20.69
CA ASP A 449 19.89 1.04 -19.69
C ASP A 449 19.36 1.22 -18.25
N CYS A 450 18.30 1.99 -18.02
CA CYS A 450 17.75 2.22 -16.69
C CYS A 450 17.09 0.96 -16.12
N ARG A 451 17.44 0.56 -14.90
CA ARG A 451 16.74 -0.52 -14.18
C ARG A 451 15.80 0.04 -13.13
N VAL A 452 14.59 -0.49 -13.10
CA VAL A 452 13.56 -0.04 -12.18
C VAL A 452 13.29 -1.14 -11.15
N TRP A 453 13.38 -0.77 -9.87
CA TRP A 453 13.25 -1.65 -8.71
C TRP A 453 12.05 -1.22 -7.87
N VAL A 454 11.14 -2.15 -7.59
CA VAL A 454 9.96 -1.95 -6.78
C VAL A 454 10.24 -2.42 -5.36
N TYR A 455 10.16 -1.52 -4.39
CA TYR A 455 10.19 -1.85 -2.97
C TYR A 455 8.77 -1.89 -2.40
N ARG A 456 8.59 -2.51 -1.23
CA ARG A 456 7.32 -2.54 -0.50
C ARG A 456 7.46 -1.71 0.78
N GLY A 457 6.58 -0.74 0.96
CA GLY A 457 6.57 0.15 2.13
C GLY A 457 5.52 -0.28 3.14
N LYS A 458 4.25 -0.01 2.84
CA LYS A 458 3.08 -0.42 3.67
C LYS A 458 2.36 -1.64 3.12
N GLU A 459 2.69 -2.00 1.88
CA GLU A 459 2.21 -3.21 1.24
C GLU A 459 2.76 -4.46 1.93
N ARG A 460 2.26 -5.62 1.51
CA ARG A 460 2.77 -6.90 1.99
C ARG A 460 4.24 -7.07 1.61
N PRO A 461 5.06 -7.70 2.46
CA PRO A 461 6.38 -8.18 2.04
C PRO A 461 6.29 -9.09 0.82
N LEU A 462 7.28 -8.99 -0.06
CA LEU A 462 7.44 -9.89 -1.21
C LEU A 462 7.69 -11.31 -0.71
N ASP A 463 7.04 -12.30 -1.32
CA ASP A 463 7.42 -13.70 -1.09
C ASP A 463 8.78 -13.98 -1.73
N ALA A 464 9.52 -14.97 -1.22
CA ALA A 464 10.87 -15.31 -1.70
C ALA A 464 11.00 -15.52 -3.23
N HIS A 465 9.92 -15.97 -3.89
CA HIS A 465 9.90 -16.17 -5.35
C HIS A 465 9.66 -14.89 -6.17
N GLU A 466 9.21 -13.81 -5.52
CA GLU A 466 8.95 -12.49 -6.14
C GLU A 466 10.17 -11.56 -6.03
N ILE A 467 11.17 -11.95 -5.23
CA ILE A 467 12.35 -11.14 -4.94
C ILE A 467 13.40 -11.36 -6.02
N ASP A 468 13.72 -10.29 -6.73
CA ASP A 468 14.82 -10.27 -7.71
C ASP A 468 16.13 -9.76 -7.07
N MET A 469 16.04 -8.96 -5.99
CA MET A 469 17.18 -8.49 -5.21
C MET A 469 16.86 -8.49 -3.71
N ALA A 470 17.70 -9.16 -2.93
CA ALA A 470 17.67 -9.19 -1.48
C ALA A 470 18.95 -8.51 -0.93
N VAL A 471 18.78 -7.43 -0.20
CA VAL A 471 19.89 -6.67 0.40
C VAL A 471 19.94 -6.98 1.90
N PRO A 472 20.90 -7.81 2.35
CA PRO A 472 21.04 -8.14 3.76
C PRO A 472 21.64 -6.96 4.54
N MET A 473 21.13 -6.77 5.76
CA MET A 473 21.53 -5.72 6.68
C MET A 473 22.24 -6.29 7.91
N SER A 474 23.17 -5.52 8.47
CA SER A 474 23.72 -5.77 9.80
C SER A 474 22.77 -5.26 10.90
N PRO A 475 22.96 -5.68 12.17
CA PRO A 475 22.26 -5.09 13.31
C PRO A 475 22.34 -3.57 13.38
N ASP A 476 23.54 -3.00 13.17
CA ASP A 476 23.73 -1.55 13.20
C ASP A 476 22.90 -0.84 12.12
N GLN A 477 22.82 -1.40 10.90
CA GLN A 477 22.02 -0.80 9.83
C GLN A 477 20.51 -0.91 10.09
N LEU A 478 20.06 -2.02 10.66
CA LEU A 478 18.65 -2.18 11.05
C LEU A 478 18.28 -1.21 12.18
N ASP A 479 19.18 -0.96 13.11
CA ASP A 479 19.02 0.02 14.19
C ASP A 479 19.01 1.45 13.64
N GLN A 480 19.91 1.79 12.72
CA GLN A 480 19.91 3.10 12.04
C GLN A 480 18.62 3.33 11.25
N LYS A 481 18.15 2.33 10.48
CA LYS A 481 16.85 2.38 9.81
C LYS A 481 15.72 2.63 10.81
N SER A 482 15.73 1.92 11.93
CA SER A 482 14.75 2.10 13.00
C SER A 482 14.79 3.53 13.57
N GLU A 483 15.98 4.11 13.74
CA GLU A 483 16.14 5.50 14.18
C GLU A 483 15.59 6.49 13.14
N ALA A 484 15.88 6.29 11.84
CA ALA A 484 15.36 7.14 10.78
C ALA A 484 13.83 7.16 10.76
N ILE A 485 13.19 6.00 10.90
CA ILE A 485 11.72 5.88 10.97
C ILE A 485 11.17 6.61 12.21
N ARG A 486 11.85 6.55 13.36
CA ARG A 486 11.43 7.25 14.59
C ARG A 486 11.51 8.78 14.51
N LYS A 487 12.17 9.36 13.50
CA LYS A 487 12.17 10.83 13.31
C LYS A 487 10.80 11.35 12.87
N PHE A 488 9.94 10.50 12.32
CA PHE A 488 8.59 10.84 11.91
C PHE A 488 7.61 10.84 13.10
N GLN A 489 7.71 11.85 13.96
CA GLN A 489 6.91 11.96 15.21
C GLN A 489 5.49 12.48 14.98
N SER A 490 5.29 13.24 13.89
CA SER A 490 4.03 13.89 13.56
C SER A 490 3.00 12.98 12.90
N ILE A 491 3.44 11.78 12.49
CA ILE A 491 2.59 10.72 11.95
C ILE A 491 2.55 9.54 12.94
N HIS A 492 1.42 8.85 12.96
CA HIS A 492 1.21 7.65 13.76
C HIS A 492 0.79 6.51 12.84
N GLY A 493 1.35 5.32 13.04
CA GLY A 493 0.98 4.14 12.28
C GLY A 493 1.97 2.98 12.38
N ASP A 494 1.72 1.99 11.53
CA ASP A 494 2.42 0.70 11.47
C ASP A 494 3.84 0.81 10.84
N GLU A 495 4.32 2.03 10.56
CA GLU A 495 5.66 2.28 10.02
C GLU A 495 6.76 1.72 10.94
N LEU A 496 6.53 1.74 12.25
CA LEU A 496 7.45 1.20 13.27
C LEU A 496 7.63 -0.33 13.18
N GLU A 497 6.75 -1.04 12.47
CA GLU A 497 6.85 -2.49 12.26
C GLU A 497 7.79 -2.86 11.09
N SER A 498 8.25 -1.88 10.30
CA SER A 498 9.14 -2.14 9.15
C SER A 498 10.40 -2.95 9.51
N PRO A 499 11.16 -2.62 10.58
CA PRO A 499 12.32 -3.41 10.97
C PRO A 499 11.98 -4.88 11.23
N GLU A 500 10.84 -5.18 11.85
CA GLU A 500 10.43 -6.56 12.08
C GLU A 500 10.06 -7.28 10.77
N ARG A 501 9.41 -6.59 9.82
CA ARG A 501 9.16 -7.14 8.47
C ARG A 501 10.47 -7.50 7.74
N ASN A 502 11.53 -6.70 7.95
CA ASN A 502 12.85 -7.05 7.42
C ASN A 502 13.44 -8.29 8.09
N ARG A 503 13.23 -8.48 9.41
CA ARG A 503 13.62 -9.72 10.11
C ARG A 503 12.81 -10.92 9.65
N GLU A 504 11.51 -10.77 9.42
CA GLU A 504 10.65 -11.83 8.89
C GLU A 504 11.15 -12.33 7.53
N THR A 505 11.52 -11.40 6.65
CA THR A 505 12.11 -11.74 5.33
C THR A 505 13.42 -12.51 5.49
N ALA A 506 14.28 -12.10 6.44
CA ALA A 506 15.53 -12.79 6.72
C ALA A 506 15.32 -14.21 7.27
N ARG A 507 14.36 -14.38 8.21
CA ARG A 507 13.97 -15.70 8.75
C ARG A 507 13.38 -16.60 7.66
N GLU A 508 12.63 -16.04 6.71
CA GLU A 508 12.11 -16.80 5.57
C GLU A 508 13.26 -17.31 4.68
N TYR A 509 14.26 -16.48 4.39
CA TYR A 509 15.45 -16.89 3.64
C TYR A 509 16.24 -17.99 4.38
N ASP A 510 16.46 -17.85 5.68
CA ASP A 510 17.13 -18.85 6.52
C ASP A 510 16.37 -20.19 6.52
N ALA A 511 15.04 -20.15 6.71
CA ALA A 511 14.19 -21.34 6.66
C ALA A 511 14.26 -22.08 5.30
N LEU A 512 14.49 -21.34 4.20
CA LEU A 512 14.68 -21.91 2.86
C LEU A 512 16.09 -22.48 2.64
N GLY A 513 17.02 -22.27 3.58
CA GLY A 513 18.38 -22.79 3.59
C GLY A 513 19.47 -21.78 3.22
N MET A 514 19.15 -20.48 3.20
CA MET A 514 20.14 -19.42 3.05
C MET A 514 20.86 -19.15 4.37
N ALA A 515 21.86 -18.26 4.36
CA ALA A 515 22.53 -17.84 5.58
C ALA A 515 21.60 -17.00 6.47
N GLU A 516 21.84 -17.05 7.79
CA GLU A 516 21.15 -16.22 8.78
C GLU A 516 21.59 -14.76 8.65
N TYR A 517 20.63 -13.86 8.46
CA TYR A 517 20.82 -12.41 8.42
C TYR A 517 19.94 -11.73 9.47
N GLU A 518 20.35 -10.57 9.96
CA GLU A 518 19.54 -9.80 10.92
C GLU A 518 18.27 -9.25 10.25
N GLY A 519 18.38 -8.74 9.03
CA GLY A 519 17.24 -8.26 8.25
C GLY A 519 17.55 -8.23 6.76
N ILE A 520 16.52 -8.31 5.92
CA ILE A 520 16.62 -8.20 4.46
C ILE A 520 15.65 -7.12 3.97
N GLU A 521 16.14 -6.22 3.12
CA GLU A 521 15.31 -5.39 2.25
C GLU A 521 15.17 -6.07 0.89
N ALA A 522 13.94 -6.19 0.42
CA ALA A 522 13.60 -6.97 -0.76
C ALA A 522 13.05 -6.08 -1.87
N PHE A 523 13.51 -6.34 -3.09
CA PHE A 523 13.11 -5.60 -4.28
C PHE A 523 12.72 -6.55 -5.41
N GLN A 524 11.71 -6.15 -6.16
CA GLN A 524 11.27 -6.79 -7.39
C GLN A 524 11.67 -5.93 -8.58
N ARG A 525 12.13 -6.53 -9.67
CA ARG A 525 12.45 -5.77 -10.88
C ARG A 525 11.17 -5.48 -11.65
N TRP A 526 10.91 -4.21 -11.93
CA TRP A 526 9.85 -3.81 -12.85
C TRP A 526 10.33 -4.06 -14.28
N ARG A 527 9.52 -4.77 -15.08
CA ARG A 527 9.90 -5.29 -16.41
C ARG A 527 9.06 -4.72 -17.53
#